data_AF-A0A2M8S7J2-F1
#
_entry.id   AF-A0A2M8S7J2-F1
#
_cell.length_a   1.000
_cell.length_b   1.000
_cell.length_c   1.000
_cell.angle_alpha   90.00
_cell.angle_beta   90.00
_cell.angle_gamma   90.00
#
_symmetry.space_group_name_H-M   'P 1'
#
loop_
_entity.id
_entity.type
_entity.pdbx_description
1 polymer ?
#
loop_
_entity_poly.entity_id
_entity_poly.type
_entity_poly.pdbx_seq_one_letter_code
_entity_poly.pdbx_strand_id
1 'polypeptide(L)' 'MPTWLQISIEVLTLTFMLFGLFGLVIPIMPGLVIIWVAALGYGIAAGFGALGWIMFAIITLLMIAGSFIDNV' A
#
# COMPACT_ATOMS: atom_id res chain seq x y z
N MET A 1 -16.54 -12.71 -4.32
CA MET A 1 -15.84 -12.68 -5.63
C MET A 1 -15.33 -14.08 -5.94
N PRO A 2 -15.21 -14.47 -7.23
CA PRO A 2 -14.65 -15.77 -7.58
C PRO A 2 -13.19 -15.89 -7.16
N THR A 3 -12.74 -17.10 -6.82
CA THR A 3 -11.42 -17.35 -6.21
C THR A 3 -10.25 -16.84 -7.06
N TRP A 4 -10.30 -17.01 -8.38
CA TRP A 4 -9.25 -16.53 -9.28
C TRP A 4 -9.08 -15.01 -9.21
N LEU A 5 -10.17 -14.26 -9.00
CA LEU A 5 -10.13 -12.81 -8.89
C LEU A 5 -9.56 -12.38 -7.54
N GLN A 6 -9.95 -13.04 -6.46
CA GLN A 6 -9.39 -12.80 -5.12
C GLN A 6 -7.87 -13.00 -5.12
N ILE A 7 -7.40 -14.15 -5.61
CA ILE A 7 -5.97 -14.46 -5.68
C ILE A 7 -5.24 -13.41 -6.53
N SER A 8 -5.83 -13.00 -7.65
CA SER A 8 -5.23 -11.98 -8.53
C SER A 8 -5.05 -10.65 -7.81
N ILE A 9 -6.07 -10.20 -7.05
CA ILE A 9 -6.00 -8.96 -6.27
C ILE A 9 -4.92 -9.07 -5.20
N GLU A 10 -4.90 -10.15 -4.42
CA GLU A 10 -3.91 -10.36 -3.36
C GLU A 10 -2.47 -10.38 -3.90
N VAL A 11 -2.23 -11.12 -4.99
CA VAL A 11 -0.91 -11.22 -5.64
C VAL A 11 -0.48 -9.87 -6.22
N LEU A 12 -1.38 -9.14 -6.90
CA LEU A 12 -1.06 -7.82 -7.45
C LEU A 12 -0.75 -6.83 -6.33
N THR A 13 -1.59 -6.76 -5.29
CA THR A 13 -1.36 -5.91 -4.13
C THR A 13 -0.01 -6.20 -3.49
N LEU A 14 0.30 -7.47 -3.22
CA LEU A 14 1.58 -7.86 -2.63
C LEU A 14 2.75 -7.48 -3.54
N THR A 15 2.63 -7.69 -4.84
CA THR A 15 3.67 -7.34 -5.82
C THR A 15 3.97 -5.85 -5.80
N PHE A 16 2.93 -4.99 -5.84
CA PHE A 16 3.13 -3.54 -5.77
C PHE A 16 3.70 -3.09 -4.42
N MET A 17 3.26 -3.69 -3.32
CA MET A 17 3.81 -3.40 -2.00
C MET A 17 5.29 -3.77 -1.90
N LEU A 18 5.68 -4.95 -2.39
CA LEU A 18 7.09 -5.37 -2.43
C LEU A 18 7.91 -4.47 -3.36
N PHE A 19 7.38 -4.10 -4.52
CA PHE A 19 8.03 -3.16 -5.42
C PHE A 19 8.26 -1.80 -4.76
N GLY A 20 7.24 -1.26 -4.07
CA GLY A 20 7.37 -0.02 -3.31
C GLY A 20 8.39 -0.15 -2.18
N LEU A 21 8.39 -1.28 -1.45
CA LEU A 21 9.28 -1.53 -0.32
C LEU A 21 10.75 -1.61 -0.74
N PHE A 22 11.08 -2.49 -1.68
CA PHE A 22 12.46 -2.58 -2.21
C PHE A 22 12.84 -1.32 -2.97
N GLY A 23 11.83 -0.62 -3.47
CA GLY A 23 11.98 0.66 -4.09
C GLY A 23 12.53 1.77 -3.20
N LEU A 24 12.32 1.70 -1.89
CA LEU A 24 12.86 2.68 -0.93
C LEU A 24 14.39 2.73 -0.91
N VAL A 25 15.08 1.71 -1.44
CA VAL A 25 16.54 1.69 -1.58
C VAL A 25 17.01 2.69 -2.63
N ILE A 26 16.17 3.03 -3.61
CA ILE A 26 16.46 3.99 -4.68
C ILE A 26 16.04 5.38 -4.18
N PRO A 27 16.99 6.32 -4.00
CA PRO A 27 16.66 7.68 -3.58
C PRO A 27 15.64 8.32 -4.53
N ILE A 28 14.75 9.18 -4.00
CA ILE A 28 13.72 9.93 -4.74
C ILE A 28 12.56 9.05 -5.27
N MET A 29 12.66 7.72 -5.24
CA MET A 29 11.54 6.88 -5.67
C MET A 29 10.42 6.86 -4.61
N PRO A 30 9.15 7.13 -4.98
CA PRO A 30 8.05 7.26 -4.01
C PRO A 30 7.51 5.90 -3.54
N GLY A 31 8.38 5.05 -2.98
CA GLY A 31 8.04 3.68 -2.57
C GLY A 31 6.90 3.59 -1.55
N LEU A 32 6.85 4.54 -0.60
CA LEU A 32 5.78 4.61 0.41
C LEU A 32 4.42 4.93 -0.22
N VAL A 33 4.39 5.79 -1.23
CA VAL A 33 3.15 6.14 -1.96
C VAL A 33 2.65 4.92 -2.75
N ILE A 34 3.55 4.15 -3.36
CA ILE A 34 3.19 2.91 -4.06
C ILE A 34 2.54 1.90 -3.11
N ILE A 35 3.14 1.67 -1.93
CA ILE A 35 2.58 0.80 -0.89
C ILE A 35 1.21 1.30 -0.45
N TRP A 36 1.06 2.61 -0.21
CA TRP A 36 -0.18 3.23 0.21
C TRP A 36 -1.31 3.05 -0.82
N VAL A 37 -1.03 3.28 -2.10
CA VAL A 37 -2.00 3.09 -3.19
C VAL A 37 -2.42 1.62 -3.31
N ALA A 38 -1.47 0.68 -3.20
CA ALA A 38 -1.76 -0.75 -3.23
C ALA A 38 -2.66 -1.17 -2.06
N ALA A 39 -2.40 -0.64 -0.85
CA ALA A 39 -3.22 -0.89 0.33
C ALA A 39 -4.64 -0.32 0.17
N LEU A 40 -4.77 0.89 -0.34
CA LEU A 40 -6.07 1.52 -0.61
C LEU A 40 -6.88 0.71 -1.63
N GLY A 41 -6.25 0.33 -2.75
CA GLY A 41 -6.89 -0.47 -3.79
C GLY A 41 -7.37 -1.82 -3.26
N TYR A 42 -6.53 -2.53 -2.49
CA TYR A 42 -6.92 -3.77 -1.82
C TYR A 42 -8.09 -3.57 -0.87
N GLY A 43 -8.03 -2.56 0.00
CA GLY A 43 -9.06 -2.32 1.00
C GLY A 43 -10.41 -1.95 0.40
N ILE A 44 -10.43 -1.20 -0.70
CA ILE A 44 -11.66 -0.93 -1.46
C ILE A 44 -12.19 -2.22 -2.09
N ALA A 45 -11.34 -3.00 -2.74
CA ALA A 45 -11.73 -4.23 -3.43
C ALA A 45 -12.22 -5.33 -2.48
N ALA A 46 -11.60 -5.47 -1.31
CA ALA A 46 -11.96 -6.42 -0.27
C ALA A 46 -13.14 -5.93 0.60
N GLY A 47 -13.42 -4.62 0.59
CA GLY A 47 -14.43 -3.98 1.43
C GLY A 47 -13.92 -3.75 2.86
N PHE A 48 -13.37 -2.56 3.12
CA PHE A 48 -12.86 -2.21 4.45
C PHE A 48 -13.91 -2.38 5.55
N GLY A 49 -13.57 -3.19 6.56
CA GLY A 49 -14.19 -3.15 7.87
C GLY A 49 -13.59 -2.06 8.77
N ALA A 50 -14.10 -1.91 10.00
CA ALA A 50 -13.64 -0.89 10.95
C ALA A 50 -12.12 -0.95 11.21
N LEU A 51 -11.59 -2.15 11.47
CA LEU A 51 -10.14 -2.35 11.65
C LEU A 51 -9.36 -1.99 10.38
N GLY A 52 -9.90 -2.31 9.20
CA GLY A 52 -9.28 -1.97 7.92
C GLY A 52 -9.10 -0.46 7.73
N TRP A 53 -10.13 0.32 8.07
CA TRP A 53 -10.03 1.79 8.05
C TRP A 53 -9.02 2.34 9.05
N ILE A 54 -8.96 1.79 10.26
CA ILE A 54 -7.96 2.18 11.27
C ILE A 54 -6.54 1.90 10.75
N MET A 55 -6.30 0.70 10.22
CA MET A 55 -5.00 0.34 9.65
C MET A 55 -4.64 1.23 8.46
N PHE A 56 -5.60 1.58 7.62
CA PHE A 56 -5.36 2.47 6.49
C PHE A 56 -5.03 3.91 6.94
N ALA A 57 -5.65 4.41 8.02
CA ALA A 57 -5.29 5.68 8.61
C ALA A 57 -3.83 5.67 9.10
N ILE A 58 -3.40 4.59 9.76
CA ILE A 58 -2.00 4.41 10.18
C ILE A 58 -1.06 4.39 8.98
N ILE A 59 -1.37 3.62 7.93
CA ILE A 59 -0.59 3.56 6.69
C ILE A 59 -0.49 4.96 6.04
N THR A 60 -1.57 5.75 6.10
CA THR A 60 -1.58 7.13 5.58
C THR A 60 -0.63 8.03 6.36
N LEU A 61 -0.63 7.96 7.70
CA LEU A 61 0.29 8.72 8.54
C LEU A 61 1.74 8.33 8.28
N LEU A 62 2.04 7.03 8.16
CA LEU A 62 3.37 6.53 7.85
C LEU A 62 3.84 6.98 6.46
N MET A 63 2.96 6.92 5.45
CA MET A 63 3.28 7.38 4.10
C MET A 63 3.63 8.85 4.09
N ILE A 64 2.84 9.70 4.76
CA ILE A 64 3.10 11.14 4.83
C ILE A 64 4.44 11.39 5.55
N ALA A 65 4.59 10.88 6.77
CA ALA A 65 5.78 11.14 7.59
C ALA A 65 7.06 10.66 6.90
N GLY A 66 7.06 9.43 6.36
CA GLY A 66 8.23 8.90 5.65
C GLY A 66 8.51 9.68 4.37
N SER A 67 7.48 10.04 3.58
CA SER A 67 7.67 10.85 2.37
C SER A 67 8.24 12.24 2.68
N PHE A 68 7.92 12.83 3.82
CA PHE A 68 8.55 14.07 4.26
C PHE A 68 10.03 13.85 4.60
N ILE A 69 10.36 12.80 5.36
CA ILE A 69 11.75 12.50 5.75
C ILE A 69 12.62 12.19 4.52
N ASP A 70 12.09 11.46 3.55
CA ASP A 70 12.81 11.06 2.32
C ASP A 70 13.15 12.26 1.41
N ASN A 71 12.47 13.40 1.59
CA ASN A 71 12.60 14.59 0.75
C ASN A 71 13.28 15.79 1.47
N VAL A 72 13.78 15.60 2.69
CA VAL A 72 14.51 16.60 3.49
C VAL A 72 16.00 16.27 3.51
#